data_AF-A0A821MFN0-F1
#
_entry.id   AF-A0A821MFN0-F1
#
_cell.length_a   1.000
_cell.length_b   1.000
_cell.length_c   1.000
_cell.angle_alpha   90.00
_cell.angle_beta   90.00
_cell.angle_gamma   90.00
#
_symmetry.space_group_name_H-M   'P 1'
#
loop_
_entity.id
_entity.type
_entity.pdbx_description
1 polymer ?
#
loop_
_entity_poly.entity_id
_entity_poly.type
_entity_poly.pdbx_seq_one_letter_code
_entity_poly.pdbx_strand_id
1 'polypeptide(L)'
;MYGLEPSDRYEIKRIAGRIVPAIGTTTATVSGLIIIEFVKLCLSQIKDLPLDVYRNFYINIALPFLIASEPLACLTQKIGKFDVNIWSSFEIKGNPDMTLEGFITEVEKKYDIKPVLISEGVKSVYAPWMPKASSQLKR
;
A
#
# COMPACT_ATOMS: atom_id res chain seq x y z
N MET A 1 15.43 32.68 -30.81
CA MET A 1 15.39 31.61 -31.83
C MET A 1 13.99 31.01 -32.01
N TYR A 2 13.06 31.07 -31.04
CA TYR A 2 11.66 30.62 -31.21
C TYR A 2 10.59 31.69 -30.89
N GLY A 3 10.98 32.96 -30.71
CA GLY A 3 10.04 34.03 -30.33
C GLY A 3 9.46 33.90 -28.91
N LEU A 4 9.98 32.99 -28.09
CA LEU A 4 9.59 32.85 -26.68
C LEU A 4 10.12 34.04 -25.87
N GLU A 5 9.28 34.54 -24.97
CA GLU A 5 9.71 35.54 -23.99
C GLU A 5 10.76 34.93 -23.05
N PRO A 6 11.84 35.66 -22.73
CA PRO A 6 12.84 35.19 -21.78
C PRO A 6 12.23 35.15 -20.37
N SER A 7 12.30 33.99 -19.71
CA SER A 7 11.86 33.83 -18.31
C SER A 7 12.95 34.25 -17.32
N ASP A 8 12.54 34.71 -16.13
CA ASP A 8 13.46 35.11 -15.08
C ASP A 8 14.17 33.90 -14.42
N ARG A 9 15.36 34.15 -13.84
CA ARG A 9 16.19 33.14 -13.18
C ARG A 9 15.44 32.39 -12.09
N TYR A 10 14.59 33.05 -11.30
CA TYR A 10 13.84 32.39 -10.23
C TYR A 10 12.80 31.41 -10.78
N GLU A 11 12.12 31.77 -11.86
CA GLU A 11 11.15 30.90 -12.52
C GLU A 11 11.84 29.70 -13.18
N ILE A 12 12.94 29.95 -13.89
CA ILE A 12 13.76 28.88 -14.47
C ILE A 12 14.25 27.93 -13.37
N LYS A 13 14.73 28.45 -12.24
CA LYS A 13 15.18 27.64 -11.10
C LYS A 13 14.02 26.82 -10.50
N ARG A 14 12.83 27.39 -10.38
CA ARG A 14 11.62 26.69 -9.90
C ARG A 14 11.28 25.51 -10.79
N ILE A 15 11.25 25.71 -12.11
CA ILE A 15 10.85 24.70 -13.10
C ILE A 15 11.95 23.64 -13.26
N ALA A 16 13.19 24.05 -13.57
CA ALA A 16 14.31 23.15 -13.80
C ALA A 16 14.68 22.36 -12.53
N GLY A 17 14.56 23.00 -11.36
CA GLY A 17 14.82 22.38 -10.07
C GLY A 17 13.65 21.57 -9.51
N ARG A 18 12.49 21.54 -10.20
CA ARG A 18 11.25 20.86 -9.73
C ARG A 18 10.90 21.22 -8.27
N ILE A 19 11.02 22.51 -7.94
CA ILE A 19 10.83 22.99 -6.56
C ILE A 19 9.34 22.90 -6.19
N VAL A 20 9.04 22.17 -5.12
CA VAL A 20 7.70 22.13 -4.52
C VAL A 20 7.58 23.28 -3.52
N PRO A 21 6.60 24.19 -3.68
CA PRO A 21 6.40 25.28 -2.73
C PRO A 21 5.92 24.73 -1.39
N ALA A 22 6.49 25.22 -0.29
CA ALA A 22 6.12 24.85 1.06
C ALA A 22 6.17 26.06 1.99
N ILE A 23 5.25 26.12 2.95
CA ILE A 23 5.21 27.15 3.98
C ILE A 23 4.82 26.50 5.32
N GLY A 24 5.38 27.02 6.42
CA GLY A 24 5.20 26.43 7.74
C GLY A 24 3.75 26.36 8.21
N THR A 25 2.87 27.26 7.74
CA THR A 25 1.45 27.27 8.10
C THR A 25 0.74 26.01 7.63
N THR A 26 0.88 25.63 6.35
CA THR A 26 0.30 24.39 5.82
C THR A 26 0.86 23.16 6.52
N THR A 27 2.16 23.15 6.84
CA THR A 27 2.80 22.05 7.54
C THR A 27 2.25 21.90 8.97
N ALA A 28 2.15 23.00 9.73
CA ALA A 28 1.62 23.00 11.08
C ALA A 28 0.16 22.53 11.12
N THR A 29 -0.68 23.01 10.19
CA THR A 29 -2.09 22.59 10.11
C THR A 29 -2.21 21.10 9.81
N VAL A 30 -1.47 20.59 8.83
CA VAL A 30 -1.49 19.15 8.48
C VAL A 30 -1.01 18.30 9.67
N SER A 31 0.08 18.69 10.33
CA SER A 31 0.57 17.97 11.52
C SER A 31 -0.45 17.95 12.66
N GLY A 32 -1.14 19.08 12.92
CA GLY A 32 -2.19 19.13 13.94
C GLY A 32 -3.34 18.16 13.66
N LEU A 33 -3.79 18.08 12.40
CA LEU A 33 -4.86 17.15 12.00
C LEU A 33 -4.42 15.69 12.08
N ILE A 34 -3.16 15.39 11.73
CA ILE A 34 -2.59 14.04 11.89
C ILE A 34 -2.60 13.63 13.37
N ILE A 35 -2.23 14.53 14.28
CA ILE A 35 -2.22 14.23 15.72
C ILE A 35 -3.64 13.92 16.22
N ILE A 36 -4.66 14.64 15.73
CA ILE A 36 -6.06 14.37 16.08
C ILE A 36 -6.47 12.95 15.67
N GLU A 37 -6.18 12.53 14.43
CA GLU A 37 -6.48 11.17 13.98
C GLU A 37 -5.62 10.12 14.71
N PHE A 38 -4.37 10.45 15.07
CA PHE A 38 -3.50 9.57 15.85
C PHE A 38 -4.07 9.30 17.25
N VAL A 39 -4.64 10.30 17.93
CA VAL A 39 -5.32 10.09 19.21
C VAL A 39 -6.48 9.11 19.06
N LYS A 40 -7.26 9.18 17.97
CA LYS A 40 -8.34 8.22 17.70
C LYS A 40 -7.80 6.81 17.50
N LEU A 41 -6.65 6.65 16.83
CA LEU A 41 -5.98 5.34 16.68
C LEU A 41 -5.48 4.78 18.02
N CYS A 42 -4.96 5.60 18.91
CA CYS A 42 -4.60 5.15 20.26
C CYS A 42 -5.83 4.71 21.05
N LEU A 43 -6.94 5.45 20.95
CA LEU A 43 -8.19 5.09 21.61
C LEU A 43 -8.80 3.79 21.06
N SER A 44 -8.61 3.49 19.77
CA SER A 44 -9.09 2.23 19.17
C SER A 44 -8.42 0.98 19.71
N GLN A 45 -7.30 1.10 20.44
CA GLN A 45 -6.70 -0.02 21.16
C GLN A 45 -7.43 -0.37 22.46
N ILE A 46 -8.20 0.57 23.01
CA ILE A 46 -8.91 0.42 24.30
C ILE A 46 -10.40 0.20 24.07
N LYS A 47 -10.96 0.80 23.02
CA LYS A 47 -12.38 0.72 22.68
C LYS A 47 -12.55 0.55 21.17
N ASP A 48 -13.38 -0.39 20.75
CA ASP A 48 -13.72 -0.53 19.33
C ASP A 48 -14.40 0.75 18.80
N LEU A 49 -13.72 1.41 17.87
CA LEU A 49 -14.19 2.61 17.19
C LEU A 49 -14.61 2.24 15.75
N PRO A 50 -15.83 2.60 15.34
CA PRO A 50 -16.26 2.36 13.97
C PRO A 50 -15.52 3.24 12.96
N LEU A 51 -15.49 2.81 11.71
CA LEU A 51 -14.72 3.43 10.62
C LEU A 51 -15.16 4.88 10.33
N ASP A 52 -16.44 5.17 10.55
CA ASP A 52 -17.07 6.48 10.38
C ASP A 52 -16.58 7.55 11.37
N VAL A 53 -15.78 7.18 12.38
CA VAL A 53 -15.17 8.16 13.30
C VAL A 53 -13.89 8.77 12.72
N TYR A 54 -13.26 8.06 11.79
CA TYR A 54 -12.03 8.51 11.12
C TYR A 54 -12.34 9.48 9.99
N ARG A 55 -11.40 10.39 9.71
CA ARG A 55 -11.57 11.41 8.67
C ARG A 55 -10.28 11.61 7.89
N ASN A 56 -10.40 11.63 6.56
CA ASN A 56 -9.39 12.17 5.65
C ASN A 56 -9.62 13.67 5.50
N PHE A 57 -8.57 14.48 5.65
CA PHE A 57 -8.66 15.93 5.54
C PHE A 57 -7.99 16.44 4.26
N TYR A 58 -8.70 17.30 3.53
CA TYR A 58 -8.22 18.04 2.37
C TYR A 58 -8.29 19.53 2.67
N ILE A 59 -7.19 20.25 2.46
CA ILE A 59 -7.08 21.64 2.89
C ILE A 59 -6.51 22.49 1.77
N ASN A 60 -7.07 23.68 1.62
CA ASN A 60 -6.45 24.76 0.86
C ASN A 60 -6.58 26.07 1.65
N ILE A 61 -5.48 26.49 2.25
CA ILE A 61 -5.43 27.69 3.11
C ILE A 61 -5.53 28.99 2.29
N ALA A 62 -5.25 28.96 0.98
CA ALA A 62 -5.40 30.13 0.13
C ALA A 62 -6.88 30.51 -0.08
N LEU A 63 -7.78 29.51 -0.11
CA LEU A 63 -9.24 29.66 -0.22
C LEU A 63 -9.97 29.40 1.11
N PRO A 64 -9.27 29.61 2.23
CA PRO A 64 -9.48 28.98 3.55
C PRO A 64 -10.55 27.87 3.63
N PHE A 65 -10.38 26.78 2.87
CA PHE A 65 -11.31 25.65 2.93
C PHE A 65 -10.66 24.38 3.49
N LEU A 66 -11.45 23.62 4.23
CA LEU A 66 -11.14 22.30 4.75
C LEU A 66 -12.31 21.38 4.49
N ILE A 67 -12.05 20.24 3.85
CA ILE A 67 -13.03 19.21 3.54
C ILE A 67 -12.60 17.94 4.26
N ALA A 68 -13.53 17.34 5.00
CA ALA A 68 -13.33 16.05 5.64
C ALA A 68 -14.16 14.99 4.90
N SER A 69 -13.56 13.83 4.62
CA SER A 69 -14.27 12.68 4.06
C SER A 69 -14.03 11.45 4.93
N GLU A 70 -14.97 10.52 4.92
CA GLU A 70 -14.78 9.24 5.59
C GLU A 70 -13.78 8.39 4.79
N PRO A 71 -12.92 7.59 5.45
CA PRO A 71 -12.09 6.63 4.75
C PRO A 71 -12.94 5.51 4.15
N LEU A 72 -12.52 5.01 2.99
CA LEU A 72 -13.19 3.89 2.36
C LEU A 72 -12.94 2.61 3.14
N ALA A 73 -13.99 1.80 3.28
CA ALA A 73 -13.85 0.45 3.80
C ALA A 73 -12.92 -0.38 2.91
N CYS A 74 -12.15 -1.27 3.55
CA CYS A 74 -11.24 -2.13 2.82
C CYS A 74 -12.03 -3.09 1.91
N LEU A 75 -11.71 -3.10 0.62
CA LEU A 75 -12.32 -4.03 -0.33
C LEU A 75 -11.91 -5.46 0.02
N THR A 76 -12.90 -6.35 0.11
CA THR A 76 -12.71 -7.78 0.32
C THR A 76 -13.03 -8.53 -0.95
N GLN A 77 -12.21 -9.54 -1.27
CA GLN A 77 -12.39 -10.45 -2.39
C GLN A 77 -12.44 -11.88 -1.88
N LYS A 78 -13.35 -12.68 -2.43
CA LYS A 78 -13.45 -14.10 -2.09
C LYS A 78 -12.44 -14.91 -2.89
N ILE A 79 -11.53 -15.56 -2.19
CA ILE A 79 -10.59 -16.55 -2.75
C ILE A 79 -10.89 -17.89 -2.08
N GLY A 80 -11.53 -18.79 -2.82
CA GLY A 80 -12.03 -20.06 -2.28
C GLY A 80 -13.05 -19.81 -1.16
N LYS A 81 -12.68 -20.17 0.07
CA LYS A 81 -13.51 -19.98 1.28
C LYS A 81 -13.12 -18.75 2.12
N PHE A 82 -12.06 -18.04 1.75
CA PHE A 82 -11.52 -16.92 2.52
C PHE A 82 -11.92 -15.58 1.92
N ASP A 83 -12.33 -14.65 2.78
CA ASP A 83 -12.47 -13.24 2.43
C ASP A 83 -11.09 -12.58 2.62
N VAL A 84 -10.44 -12.27 1.51
CA VAL A 84 -9.07 -11.73 1.47
C VAL A 84 -9.13 -10.24 1.18
N ASN A 85 -8.33 -9.46 1.89
CA ASN A 85 -8.13 -8.04 1.64
C ASN A 85 -6.63 -7.69 1.63
N ILE A 86 -6.29 -6.41 1.48
CA ILE A 86 -4.88 -5.96 1.42
C ILE A 86 -4.08 -6.21 2.71
N TRP A 87 -4.77 -6.46 3.84
CA TRP A 87 -4.18 -6.73 5.15
C TRP A 87 -4.11 -8.23 5.47
N SER A 88 -4.74 -9.06 4.65
CA SER A 88 -4.75 -10.52 4.85
C SER A 88 -3.42 -11.13 4.42
N SER A 89 -2.81 -11.91 5.30
CA SER A 89 -1.62 -12.72 5.00
C SER A 89 -1.94 -14.21 5.16
N PHE A 90 -1.38 -15.03 4.27
CA PHE A 90 -1.45 -16.48 4.38
C PHE A 90 -0.16 -16.99 5.01
N GLU A 91 -0.25 -17.50 6.24
CA GLU A 91 0.92 -17.99 6.95
C GLU A 91 1.07 -19.51 6.84
N ILE A 92 2.27 -19.93 6.43
CA ILE A 92 2.67 -21.33 6.34
C ILE A 92 3.95 -21.49 7.13
N LYS A 93 3.93 -22.39 8.12
CA LYS A 93 5.12 -22.72 8.91
C LYS A 93 5.93 -23.73 8.12
N GLY A 94 7.01 -23.25 7.50
CA GLY A 94 7.96 -24.11 6.79
C GLY A 94 9.04 -24.66 7.71
N ASN A 95 9.64 -25.78 7.31
CA ASN A 95 10.88 -26.30 7.85
C ASN A 95 12.03 -25.97 6.87
N PRO A 96 13.30 -25.94 7.31
CA PRO A 96 14.45 -25.67 6.44
C PRO A 96 14.56 -26.61 5.23
N ASP A 97 14.06 -27.84 5.38
CA ASP A 97 14.09 -28.88 4.33
C ASP A 97 12.79 -28.93 3.49
N MET A 98 11.90 -27.93 3.62
CA MET A 98 10.64 -27.91 2.90
C MET A 98 10.87 -27.58 1.42
N THR A 99 10.61 -28.53 0.54
CA THR A 99 10.67 -28.33 -0.91
C THR A 99 9.51 -27.49 -1.41
N LEU A 100 9.65 -26.90 -2.60
CA LEU A 100 8.55 -26.16 -3.25
C LEU A 100 7.30 -27.02 -3.49
N GLU A 101 7.47 -28.30 -3.78
CA GLU A 101 6.36 -29.25 -3.89
C GLU A 101 5.63 -29.45 -2.55
N GLY A 102 6.39 -29.56 -1.46
CA GLY A 102 5.82 -29.59 -0.10
C GLY A 102 5.05 -28.32 0.22
N PHE A 103 5.59 -27.15 -0.13
CA PHE A 103 4.91 -25.87 0.06
C PHE A 103 3.58 -25.80 -0.68
N ILE A 104 3.56 -26.13 -1.98
CA ILE A 104 2.35 -26.13 -2.80
C ILE A 104 1.29 -27.06 -2.20
N THR A 105 1.71 -28.25 -1.77
CA THR A 105 0.82 -29.26 -1.19
C THR A 105 0.20 -28.78 0.13
N GLU A 106 0.99 -28.13 1.00
CA GLU A 106 0.49 -27.59 2.27
C GLU A 106 -0.41 -26.37 2.06
N VAL A 107 -0.16 -25.52 1.05
CA VAL A 107 -1.09 -24.44 0.66
C VAL A 107 -2.42 -25.03 0.22
N GLU A 108 -2.39 -26.03 -0.67
CA GLU A 108 -3.61 -26.68 -1.19
C GLU A 108 -4.40 -27.34 -0.05
N LYS A 109 -3.75 -28.06 0.86
CA LYS A 109 -4.43 -28.69 2.01
C LYS A 109 -5.04 -27.68 2.98
N LYS A 110 -4.28 -26.63 3.33
CA LYS A 110 -4.69 -25.68 4.39
C LYS A 110 -5.69 -24.66 3.90
N TYR A 111 -5.52 -24.19 2.66
CA TYR A 111 -6.28 -23.06 2.13
C TYR A 111 -7.17 -23.44 0.94
N ASP A 112 -7.09 -24.67 0.41
CA ASP A 112 -7.86 -25.10 -0.77
C ASP A 112 -7.61 -24.20 -1.99
N ILE A 113 -6.39 -23.67 -2.08
CA ILE A 113 -5.93 -22.76 -3.13
C ILE A 113 -4.76 -23.43 -3.84
N LYS A 114 -4.83 -23.50 -5.16
CA LYS A 114 -3.76 -23.99 -6.01
C LYS A 114 -2.85 -22.83 -6.46
N PRO A 115 -1.60 -22.74 -5.99
CA PRO A 115 -0.66 -21.72 -6.43
C PRO A 115 -0.32 -21.87 -7.91
N VAL A 116 -0.49 -20.80 -8.69
CA VAL A 116 -0.14 -20.76 -10.12
C VAL A 116 1.21 -20.07 -10.35
N LEU A 117 1.52 -19.04 -9.56
CA LEU A 117 2.75 -18.28 -9.64
C LEU A 117 3.24 -18.01 -8.22
N ILE A 118 4.51 -18.32 -7.95
CA ILE A 118 5.17 -18.00 -6.68
C ILE A 118 6.35 -17.10 -7.01
N SER A 119 6.41 -15.95 -6.35
CA SER A 119 7.48 -14.96 -6.55
C SER A 119 8.03 -14.48 -5.21
N GLU A 120 9.35 -14.36 -5.14
CA GLU A 120 10.07 -13.70 -4.06
C GLU A 120 10.51 -12.31 -4.55
N GLY A 121 9.76 -11.28 -4.16
CA GLY A 121 9.95 -9.93 -4.70
C GLY A 121 9.78 -9.89 -6.22
N VAL A 122 10.84 -9.56 -6.95
CA VAL A 122 10.84 -9.49 -8.42
C VAL A 122 11.19 -10.84 -9.08
N LYS A 123 11.67 -11.82 -8.30
CA LYS A 123 12.11 -13.12 -8.82
C LYS A 123 10.95 -14.10 -8.85
N SER A 124 10.63 -14.62 -10.03
CA SER A 124 9.68 -15.73 -10.16
C SER A 124 10.36 -17.03 -9.73
N VAL A 125 9.83 -17.65 -8.67
CA VAL A 125 10.36 -18.89 -8.07
C VAL A 125 9.74 -20.11 -8.75
N TYR A 126 8.42 -20.09 -8.98
CA TYR A 126 7.70 -21.19 -9.60
C TYR A 126 6.53 -20.71 -10.47
N ALA A 127 6.40 -21.30 -11.65
CA ALA A 127 5.25 -21.17 -12.54
C ALA A 127 5.22 -22.37 -13.51
N PRO A 128 4.05 -22.98 -13.77
CA PRO A 128 3.94 -24.19 -14.60
C PRO A 128 4.51 -24.08 -16.02
N TRP A 129 4.51 -22.88 -16.59
CA TRP A 129 5.01 -22.61 -17.95
C TRP A 129 6.51 -22.33 -18.03
N MET A 130 7.25 -22.34 -16.90
CA MET A 130 8.69 -22.13 -16.93
C MET A 130 9.43 -23.37 -17.47
N PRO A 131 10.48 -23.19 -18.30
CA PRO A 131 11.24 -24.31 -18.89
C PRO A 131 11.86 -25.28 -17.87
N LYS A 132 12.06 -24.82 -16.62
CA LYS A 132 12.67 -25.59 -15.51
C LYS A 132 11.71 -25.86 -14.35
N ALA A 133 10.40 -25.67 -14.56
CA ALA A 133 9.39 -25.80 -13.51
C ALA A 133 9.46 -27.15 -12.77
N SER A 134 9.63 -28.25 -13.52
CA SER A 134 9.73 -29.60 -12.94
C SER A 134 10.98 -29.84 -12.10
N SER A 135 12.08 -29.14 -12.38
CA SER A 135 13.33 -29.25 -11.61
C SER A 135 13.34 -28.39 -10.35
N GLN A 136 12.54 -27.32 -10.33
CA GLN A 136 12.41 -26.41 -9.21
C GLN A 136 11.57 -27.03 -8.07
N LEU A 137 10.58 -27.86 -8.40
CA LEU A 137 9.70 -28.52 -7.42
C LEU A 137 10.43 -29.37 -6.37
N LYS A 138 11.58 -29.97 -6.74
CA LYS A 138 12.37 -30.87 -5.88
C LYS A 138 13.45 -30.17 -5.05
N ARG A 139 13.63 -28.87 -5.26
CA ARG A 139 14.52 -28.01 -4.46
C ARG A 139 13.72 -27.31 -3.37
#